data_AF-A0A950W3H5-F1
#
_entry.id   AF-A0A950W3H5-F1
#
_cell.length_a   1.000
_cell.length_b   1.000
_cell.length_c   1.000
_cell.angle_alpha   90.00
_cell.angle_beta   90.00
_cell.angle_gamma   90.00
#
_symmetry.space_group_name_H-M   'P 1'
#
loop_
_entity.id
_entity.type
_entity.pdbx_description
1 polymer ?
#
loop_
_entity_poly.entity_id
_entity_poly.type
_entity_poly.pdbx_seq_one_letter_code
_entity_poly.pdbx_strand_id
1 'polypeptide(L)' 'MRIIQVSDTHLSPGKRQFAGNWPPLAAWIADQAPDLVIHTGDVTVDGADIEEDLRHAAALMRSLGVRFRAVPGNH' A
#
# COMPACT_ATOMS: atom_id res chain seq x y z
N MET A 1 -18.87 -4.66 10.24
CA MET A 1 -18.09 -3.81 9.34
C MET A 1 -16.75 -3.51 9.98
N ARG A 2 -15.64 -3.80 9.31
CA ARG A 2 -14.26 -3.57 9.77
C ARG A 2 -13.50 -2.80 8.71
N ILE A 3 -12.80 -1.74 9.13
CA ILE A 3 -11.98 -0.89 8.28
C ILE A 3 -10.57 -0.92 8.84
N ILE A 4 -9.57 -1.04 7.97
CA ILE A 4 -8.16 -0.85 8.31
C ILE A 4 -7.69 0.44 7.67
N GLN A 5 -7.03 1.29 8.46
CA GLN A 5 -6.31 2.46 7.97
C GLN A 5 -4.81 2.19 8.06
N VAL A 6 -4.09 2.55 7.01
CA VAL A 6 -2.63 2.44 6.89
C VAL A 6 -2.10 3.69 6.19
N SER A 7 -0.82 4.00 6.38
CA SER A 7 -0.14 5.10 5.68
C SER A 7 1.34 4.77 5.51
N ASP A 8 2.06 5.57 4.72
CA ASP A 8 3.53 5.58 4.66
C ASP A 8 4.16 4.21 4.35
N THR A 9 3.56 3.43 3.45
CA THR A 9 4.11 2.13 3.06
C THR A 9 5.30 2.26 2.14
N HIS A 10 5.42 3.40 1.43
CA HIS A 10 6.60 3.75 0.64
C HIS A 10 7.05 2.57 -0.26
N LEU A 11 6.11 2.03 -1.04
CA LEU A 11 6.33 0.88 -1.91
C LEU A 11 7.05 1.31 -3.18
N SER A 12 8.16 0.63 -3.50
CA SER A 12 8.91 0.83 -4.73
C SER A 12 9.66 -0.46 -5.10
N PRO A 13 9.72 -0.84 -6.38
CA PRO A 13 10.55 -1.95 -6.82
C PRO A 13 12.06 -1.59 -6.81
N GLY A 14 12.38 -0.29 -6.95
CA GLY A 14 13.74 0.24 -7.01
C GLY A 14 14.30 0.66 -5.65
N LYS A 15 13.45 1.19 -4.75
CA LYS A 15 13.83 1.63 -3.39
C LYS A 15 13.28 0.65 -2.35
N ARG A 16 14.08 -0.35 -1.99
CA ARG A 16 13.64 -1.53 -1.23
C ARG A 16 13.74 -1.39 0.30
N GLN A 17 14.08 -0.22 0.82
CA GLN A 17 14.26 0.03 2.26
C GLN A 17 13.06 -0.45 3.09
N PHE A 18 11.84 -0.31 2.54
CA PHE A 18 10.59 -0.68 3.20
C PHE A 18 9.94 -1.97 2.68
N ALA A 19 10.52 -2.59 1.64
CA ALA A 19 9.92 -3.75 0.98
C ALA A 19 9.70 -4.94 1.95
N GLY A 20 10.56 -5.08 2.96
CA GLY A 20 10.42 -6.12 3.99
C GLY A 20 9.19 -5.96 4.90
N ASN A 21 8.65 -4.75 5.03
CA ASN A 21 7.47 -4.48 5.86
C ASN A 21 6.17 -4.92 5.17
N TRP A 22 6.17 -5.00 3.84
CA TRP A 22 4.96 -5.26 3.08
C TRP A 22 4.40 -6.68 3.28
N PRO A 23 5.19 -7.78 3.12
CA PRO A 23 4.66 -9.13 3.31
C PRO A 23 3.97 -9.39 4.66
N PRO A 24 4.56 -9.04 5.83
CA PRO A 24 3.89 -9.27 7.12
C PRO A 24 2.66 -8.37 7.29
N LEU A 25 2.68 -7.13 6.80
CA LEU A 25 1.51 -6.25 6.82
C LEU A 25 0.36 -6.82 5.96
N ALA A 26 0.65 -7.25 4.74
CA ALA A 26 -0.33 -7.82 3.83
C ALA A 26 -0.97 -9.10 4.40
N ALA A 27 -0.17 -9.98 5.00
CA ALA A 27 -0.65 -11.17 5.69
C ALA A 27 -1.57 -10.80 6.87
N TRP A 28 -1.16 -9.85 7.71
CA TRP A 28 -1.97 -9.39 8.83
C TRP A 28 -3.29 -8.77 8.38
N ILE A 29 -3.28 -7.93 7.33
CA ILE A 29 -4.49 -7.35 6.74
C ILE A 29 -5.44 -8.45 6.25
N ALA A 30 -4.92 -9.48 5.58
CA ALA A 30 -5.73 -10.60 5.10
C ALA A 30 -6.38 -11.37 6.27
N ASP A 31 -5.61 -11.65 7.33
CA ASP A 31 -6.12 -12.34 8.54
C ASP A 31 -7.19 -11.54 9.27
N GLN A 32 -7.14 -10.20 9.18
CA GLN A 32 -8.19 -9.34 9.75
C GLN A 32 -9.51 -9.38 8.95
N ALA A 33 -9.52 -9.90 7.72
CA ALA A 33 -10.69 -9.93 6.84
C ALA A 33 -11.52 -8.60 6.84
N PRO A 34 -10.90 -7.43 6.56
CA PRO A 34 -11.61 -6.15 6.55
C PRO A 34 -12.55 -6.01 5.34
N ASP A 35 -13.56 -5.15 5.46
CA ASP A 35 -14.47 -4.80 4.37
C ASP A 35 -13.89 -3.71 3.45
N LEU A 36 -12.91 -2.95 3.96
CA LEU A 36 -12.26 -1.82 3.31
C LEU A 36 -10.87 -1.54 3.93
N VAL A 37 -9.89 -1.25 3.08
CA VAL A 37 -8.60 -0.66 3.46
C VAL A 37 -8.55 0.79 3.00
N ILE A 38 -8.14 1.72 3.86
CA ILE A 38 -7.92 3.13 3.50
C ILE A 38 -6.43 3.44 3.70
N HIS A 39 -5.76 3.82 2.62
CA HIS A 39 -4.38 4.29 2.66
C HIS A 39 -4.33 5.82 2.69
N THR A 40 -3.82 6.41 3.77
CA THR A 40 -3.95 7.85 4.04
C THR A 40 -2.71 8.67 3.68
N GLY A 41 -2.05 8.34 2.57
CA GLY A 41 -0.85 9.03 2.09
C GLY A 41 0.32 8.09 1.86
N ASP A 42 1.22 8.48 0.96
CA ASP A 42 2.53 7.86 0.71
C ASP A 42 2.51 6.34 0.52
N VAL A 43 1.66 5.89 -0.41
CA VAL A 43 1.68 4.49 -0.87
C VAL A 43 3.01 4.15 -1.56
N THR A 44 3.58 5.13 -2.28
CA THR A 44 4.81 5.02 -3.07
C THR A 44 5.95 5.80 -2.44
N VAL A 45 7.19 5.49 -2.84
CA VAL A 45 8.36 6.29 -2.40
C VAL A 45 8.52 7.56 -3.24
N ASP A 46 8.46 7.43 -4.57
CA ASP A 46 8.60 8.56 -5.52
C ASP A 46 7.53 8.46 -6.63
N GLY A 47 6.27 8.23 -6.27
CA GLY A 47 5.20 8.04 -7.26
C GLY A 47 4.94 9.30 -8.10
N ALA A 48 5.31 10.47 -7.59
CA ALA A 48 5.24 11.73 -8.33
C ALA A 48 6.17 11.76 -9.56
N ASP A 49 7.34 11.12 -9.48
CA ASP A 49 8.38 11.18 -10.52
C ASP A 49 8.59 9.85 -11.26
N ILE A 50 8.26 8.73 -10.61
CA ILE A 50 8.51 7.37 -11.10
C ILE A 50 7.19 6.61 -11.22
N GLU A 51 6.63 6.58 -12.42
CA GLU A 51 5.37 5.89 -12.71
C GLU A 51 5.39 4.40 -12.33
N GLU A 52 6.57 3.76 -12.38
CA GLU A 52 6.71 2.35 -12.01
C GLU A 52 6.47 2.11 -10.51
N ASP A 53 6.75 3.08 -9.63
CA ASP A 53 6.39 2.99 -8.22
C ASP A 53 4.86 2.90 -8.06
N LEU A 54 4.11 3.74 -8.80
CA LEU A 54 2.65 3.70 -8.80
C LEU A 54 2.12 2.36 -9.31
N ARG A 55 2.69 1.83 -10.40
CA ARG A 55 2.29 0.53 -10.97
C ARG A 55 2.55 -0.62 -9.99
N HIS A 56 3.72 -0.63 -9.36
CA HIS A 56 4.11 -1.63 -8.37
C HIS A 56 3.21 -1.57 -7.13
N ALA A 57 3.04 -0.39 -6.53
CA ALA A 57 2.21 -0.18 -5.36
C ALA A 57 0.74 -0.55 -5.63
N ALA A 58 0.20 -0.16 -6.80
CA ALA A 58 -1.16 -0.52 -7.18
C ALA A 58 -1.33 -2.04 -7.34
N ALA A 59 -0.34 -2.75 -7.89
CA ALA A 59 -0.37 -4.21 -8.00
C ALA A 59 -0.39 -4.88 -6.62
N LEU A 60 0.46 -4.42 -5.69
CA LEU A 60 0.50 -4.93 -4.31
C LEU A 60 -0.80 -4.64 -3.55
N MET A 61 -1.33 -3.41 -3.63
CA MET A 61 -2.60 -3.07 -2.97
C MET A 61 -3.77 -3.90 -3.52
N ARG A 62 -3.81 -4.17 -4.83
CA ARG A 62 -4.81 -5.04 -5.44
C ARG A 62 -4.65 -6.50 -5.03
N SER A 63 -3.43 -6.97 -4.79
CA SER A 63 -3.19 -8.36 -4.36
C SER A 63 -3.70 -8.67 -2.96
N LEU A 64 -4.05 -7.65 -2.15
CA LEU A 64 -4.74 -7.86 -0.86
C LEU A 64 -6.11 -8.51 -1.03
N GLY A 65 -6.72 -8.45 -2.22
CA GLY A 65 -8.06 -9.04 -2.47
C GLY A 65 -9.21 -8.31 -1.77
N VAL A 66 -8.93 -7.19 -1.09
CA VAL A 66 -9.93 -6.35 -0.40
C VAL A 66 -10.07 -5.02 -1.14
N ARG A 67 -11.28 -4.45 -1.14
CA ARG A 67 -11.50 -3.09 -1.65
C ARG A 67 -10.61 -2.11 -0.89
N PHE A 68 -9.96 -1.21 -1.62
CA PHE A 68 -9.18 -0.14 -0.99
C PHE A 68 -9.49 1.23 -1.59
N ARG A 69 -9.18 2.27 -0.81
CA ARG A 69 -9.10 3.66 -1.26
C ARG A 69 -7.77 4.23 -0.80
N ALA A 70 -7.20 5.13 -1.59
CA ALA A 70 -6.00 5.84 -1.23
C ALA A 70 -6.23 7.33 -1.48
N VAL A 71 -5.64 8.16 -0.62
CA VAL A 71 -5.47 9.60 -0.86
C VAL A 71 -3.97 9.87 -1.08
N PRO A 72 -3.62 10.81 -1.97
CA PRO A 72 -2.22 11.17 -2.20
C PRO A 72 -1.59 11.73 -0.93
N GLY A 73 -0.32 11.40 -0.69
CA GLY A 73 0.51 12.07 0.31
C GLY A 73 1.42 13.10 -0.37
N ASN A 74 2.64 13.30 0.13
CA ASN A 74 3.62 14.23 -0.43
C ASN A 74 4.67 13.55 -1.34
N HIS A 75 4.62 12.23 -1.50
CA HIS A 75 5.53 11.41 -2.31
C HIS A 75 4.91 10.86 -3.62
#